data_AF-A0A822DG91-F1
#
_entry.id   AF-A0A822DG91-F1
#
_cell.length_a   1.000
_cell.length_b   1.000
_cell.length_c   1.000
_cell.angle_alpha   90.00
_cell.angle_beta   90.00
_cell.angle_gamma   90.00
#
_symmetry.space_group_name_H-M   'P 1'
#
loop_
_entity.id
_entity.type
_entity.pdbx_description
1 polymer ?
#
loop_
_entity_poly.entity_id
_entity_poly.type
_entity_poly.pdbx_seq_one_letter_code
_entity_poly.pdbx_strand_id
1 'polypeptide(L)'
;MNTINILYSLADVNERFNRLIFHSIHIRNLDTTSMVINSYYDRNFSLDKNFLLRLCEKILPRIHHQLNELIVEQNSMEHILFTVDYPQLYSLSLVNFQEEILFQYLTGDSILHHLLTQQITDLNIDVSYELESKSSLILSSIFVLILSKCQRLINLNFCQLFSDRKIPICIYEFPSTSCISSTLTKLKINVEKFDDCLYLIRNLKYLSTLIIDVKEILLSSSDRNNKVNRN
;
A
#
# COMPACT_ATOMS: atom_id res chain seq x y z
N MET A 1 -18.68 -1.84 -12.11
CA MET A 1 -18.82 -0.39 -12.32
C MET A 1 -18.24 0.29 -11.09
N ASN A 2 -17.29 1.21 -11.27
CA ASN A 2 -16.58 1.82 -10.15
C ASN A 2 -17.52 2.70 -9.30
N THR A 3 -17.59 2.44 -7.99
CA THR A 3 -18.44 3.19 -7.04
C THR A 3 -18.21 4.69 -7.11
N ILE A 4 -16.96 5.12 -7.30
CA ILE A 4 -16.64 6.54 -7.36
C ILE A 4 -17.15 7.22 -8.63
N ASN A 5 -17.25 6.48 -9.76
CA ASN A 5 -17.84 6.98 -11.01
C ASN A 5 -19.33 7.24 -10.82
N ILE A 6 -20.02 6.31 -10.16
CA ILE A 6 -21.44 6.45 -9.83
C ILE A 6 -21.65 7.65 -8.90
N LEU A 7 -20.84 7.76 -7.85
CA LEU A 7 -20.91 8.86 -6.90
C LEU A 7 -20.72 10.21 -7.60
N TYR A 8 -19.69 10.36 -8.42
CA TYR A 8 -19.43 11.62 -9.10
C TYR A 8 -20.49 11.99 -10.15
N SER A 9 -20.91 11.02 -10.96
CA SER A 9 -21.87 11.28 -12.05
C SER A 9 -23.26 11.58 -11.53
N LEU A 10 -23.67 11.00 -10.39
CA LEU A 10 -25.07 11.04 -9.95
C LEU A 10 -25.29 11.80 -8.64
N ALA A 11 -24.26 12.07 -7.84
CA ALA A 11 -24.43 12.86 -6.62
C ALA A 11 -24.97 14.24 -6.96
N ASP A 12 -26.02 14.65 -6.25
CA ASP A 12 -26.68 15.95 -6.39
C ASP A 12 -27.36 16.19 -7.75
N VAL A 13 -27.44 15.16 -8.61
CA VAL A 13 -28.26 15.22 -9.84
C VAL A 13 -29.74 15.08 -9.50
N ASN A 14 -30.07 14.26 -8.49
CA ASN A 14 -31.44 14.05 -8.03
C ASN A 14 -31.47 13.58 -6.57
N GLU A 15 -32.32 14.20 -5.73
CA GLU A 15 -32.44 13.84 -4.31
C GLU A 15 -32.89 12.41 -4.06
N ARG A 16 -33.76 11.84 -4.92
CA ARG A 16 -34.18 10.44 -4.79
C ARG A 16 -33.03 9.49 -5.08
N PHE A 17 -32.18 9.81 -6.06
CA PHE A 17 -31.00 9.00 -6.36
C PHE A 17 -29.93 9.16 -5.28
N ASN A 18 -29.78 10.34 -4.66
CA ASN A 18 -28.86 10.54 -3.55
C ASN A 18 -29.11 9.53 -2.42
N ARG A 19 -30.36 9.28 -2.06
CA ARG A 19 -30.70 8.29 -1.01
C ARG A 19 -30.27 6.87 -1.36
N LEU A 20 -30.32 6.51 -2.65
CA LEU A 20 -29.92 5.19 -3.14
C LEU A 20 -28.40 5.05 -3.24
N ILE A 21 -27.74 6.09 -3.75
CA ILE A 21 -26.30 6.10 -3.99
C ILE A 21 -25.55 6.15 -2.67
N PHE A 22 -25.95 7.00 -1.73
CA PHE A 22 -25.32 7.14 -0.41
C PHE A 22 -25.77 6.10 0.62
N HIS A 23 -26.47 5.05 0.18
CA HIS A 23 -26.91 3.99 1.08
C HIS A 23 -25.72 3.12 1.51
N SER A 24 -25.59 2.89 2.82
CA SER A 24 -24.43 2.26 3.49
C SER A 24 -24.07 0.84 3.04
N ILE A 25 -24.96 0.17 2.31
CA ILE A 25 -24.72 -1.18 1.79
C ILE A 25 -23.74 -1.14 0.61
N HIS A 26 -23.61 0.00 -0.08
CA HIS A 26 -22.89 0.10 -1.34
C HIS A 26 -21.54 0.84 -1.25
N ILE A 27 -21.29 1.58 -0.18
CA ILE A 27 -20.08 2.43 -0.06
C ILE A 27 -19.28 2.02 1.18
N ARG A 28 -18.58 0.89 1.08
CA ARG A 28 -17.58 0.49 2.08
C ARG A 28 -16.15 0.76 1.64
N ASN A 29 -15.94 0.74 0.32
CA ASN A 29 -14.62 0.82 -0.27
C ASN A 29 -14.65 1.99 -1.26
N LEU A 30 -13.70 2.90 -1.12
CA LEU A 30 -13.52 4.02 -2.04
C LEU A 30 -12.19 3.86 -2.75
N ASP A 31 -12.25 3.63 -4.06
CA ASP A 31 -11.08 3.51 -4.91
C ASP A 31 -10.93 4.75 -5.80
N THR A 32 -9.97 5.63 -5.48
CA THR A 32 -9.68 6.82 -6.31
C THR A 32 -8.74 6.50 -7.49
N THR A 33 -8.20 5.28 -7.48
CA THR A 33 -7.55 4.50 -8.53
C THR A 33 -8.13 4.61 -9.93
N SER A 34 -9.35 4.09 -10.00
CA SER A 34 -9.99 3.64 -11.23
C SER A 34 -10.71 4.75 -12.00
N MET A 35 -10.35 5.99 -11.71
CA MET A 35 -10.78 7.24 -12.37
C MET A 35 -9.73 7.77 -13.35
N VAL A 36 -8.51 7.25 -13.25
CA VAL A 36 -7.43 7.54 -14.16
C VAL A 36 -7.85 7.16 -15.59
N ILE A 37 -8.06 8.19 -16.42
CA ILE A 37 -8.49 8.04 -17.81
C ILE A 37 -7.42 7.26 -18.58
N ASN A 38 -7.83 6.19 -19.26
CA ASN A 38 -7.03 5.27 -20.08
C ASN A 38 -6.26 5.92 -21.26
N SER A 39 -5.36 6.89 -21.05
CA SER A 39 -4.35 7.21 -22.05
C SER A 39 -3.09 6.40 -21.77
N TYR A 40 -2.99 5.23 -22.42
CA TYR A 40 -1.91 4.22 -22.29
C TYR A 40 -0.45 4.75 -22.34
N TYR A 41 -0.22 6.05 -22.56
CA TYR A 41 1.07 6.67 -22.80
C TYR A 41 1.47 7.78 -21.80
N ASP A 42 0.57 8.27 -20.93
CA ASP A 42 0.92 9.33 -19.98
C ASP A 42 1.10 8.77 -18.57
N ARG A 43 2.34 8.72 -18.08
CA ARG A 43 2.65 8.25 -16.71
C ARG A 43 2.24 9.24 -15.62
N ASN A 44 1.64 10.38 -15.98
CA ASN A 44 1.19 11.43 -15.07
C ASN A 44 -0.32 11.37 -14.88
N PHE A 45 -0.80 10.20 -14.48
CA PHE A 45 -2.19 10.03 -14.13
C PHE A 45 -2.45 10.64 -12.75
N SER A 46 -3.32 11.65 -12.74
CA SER A 46 -3.82 12.23 -11.50
C SER A 46 -5.32 12.43 -11.66
N LEU A 47 -6.05 12.32 -10.55
CA LEU A 47 -7.45 12.73 -10.50
C LEU A 47 -7.59 14.16 -11.02
N ASP A 48 -8.58 14.39 -11.88
CA ASP A 48 -8.94 15.74 -12.30
C ASP A 48 -9.14 16.64 -11.06
N LYS A 49 -8.61 17.86 -11.09
CA LYS A 49 -8.64 18.74 -9.92
C LYS A 49 -10.07 19.10 -9.51
N ASN A 50 -10.97 19.34 -10.46
CA ASN A 50 -12.36 19.67 -10.16
C ASN A 50 -13.08 18.45 -9.58
N PHE A 51 -12.74 17.27 -10.07
CA PHE A 51 -13.18 16.02 -9.50
C PHE A 51 -12.76 15.87 -8.04
N LEU A 52 -11.47 16.02 -7.75
CA LEU A 52 -10.94 15.90 -6.39
C LEU A 52 -11.60 16.90 -5.44
N LEU A 53 -11.75 18.16 -5.86
CA LEU A 53 -12.46 19.17 -5.08
C LEU A 53 -13.90 18.75 -4.79
N ARG A 54 -14.65 18.29 -5.81
CA ARG A 54 -16.03 17.83 -5.59
C ARG A 54 -16.11 16.61 -4.68
N LEU A 55 -15.15 15.68 -4.80
CA LEU A 55 -15.05 14.51 -3.94
C LEU A 55 -14.86 14.94 -2.48
N CYS A 56 -13.89 15.81 -2.22
CA CYS A 56 -13.57 16.35 -0.90
C CYS A 56 -14.71 17.21 -0.32
N GLU A 57 -15.27 18.13 -1.09
CA GLU A 57 -16.23 19.10 -0.54
C GLU A 57 -17.65 18.55 -0.40
N LYS A 58 -18.06 17.62 -1.27
CA LYS A 58 -19.48 17.20 -1.34
C LYS A 58 -19.72 15.74 -1.00
N ILE A 59 -18.81 14.85 -1.41
CA ILE A 59 -19.04 13.41 -1.35
C ILE A 59 -18.51 12.85 -0.04
N LEU A 60 -17.21 13.03 0.25
CA LEU A 60 -16.55 12.50 1.45
C LEU A 60 -17.25 12.89 2.77
N PRO A 61 -17.69 14.14 2.99
CA PRO A 61 -18.43 14.53 4.18
C PRO A 61 -19.70 13.72 4.42
N ARG A 62 -20.29 13.14 3.36
CA ARG A 62 -21.52 12.34 3.45
C ARG A 62 -21.25 10.85 3.66
N ILE A 63 -20.09 10.34 3.26
CA ILE A 63 -19.82 8.88 3.21
C ILE A 63 -18.71 8.42 4.14
N HIS A 64 -17.88 9.31 4.68
CA HIS A 64 -16.67 8.95 5.45
C HIS A 64 -16.91 7.97 6.61
N HIS A 65 -18.06 8.09 7.29
CA HIS A 65 -18.42 7.23 8.41
C HIS A 65 -18.77 5.79 8.00
N GLN A 66 -18.90 5.52 6.70
CA GLN A 66 -19.22 4.21 6.12
C GLN A 66 -17.99 3.55 5.47
N LEU A 67 -16.90 4.32 5.30
CA LEU A 67 -15.71 3.85 4.61
C LEU A 67 -14.86 2.99 5.54
N ASN A 68 -14.64 1.76 5.09
CA ASN A 68 -13.82 0.74 5.72
C ASN A 68 -12.48 0.60 5.02
N GLU A 69 -12.48 0.82 3.70
CA GLU A 69 -11.32 0.73 2.83
C GLU A 69 -11.19 1.97 1.96
N LEU A 70 -9.97 2.49 1.89
CA LEU A 70 -9.62 3.62 1.05
C LEU A 70 -8.40 3.26 0.20
N ILE A 71 -8.50 3.45 -1.12
CA ILE A 71 -7.39 3.32 -2.06
C ILE A 71 -7.10 4.71 -2.62
N VAL A 72 -5.89 5.20 -2.39
CA VAL A 72 -5.46 6.57 -2.73
C VAL A 72 -4.12 6.59 -3.40
N GLU A 73 -3.99 7.51 -4.36
CA GLU A 73 -2.71 7.85 -4.99
C GLU A 73 -2.04 9.02 -4.26
N GLN A 74 -0.71 9.08 -4.36
CA GLN A 74 0.13 10.11 -3.74
C GLN A 74 -0.42 11.53 -3.89
N ASN A 75 -0.78 11.94 -5.10
CA ASN A 75 -1.20 13.33 -5.39
C ASN A 75 -2.55 13.70 -4.76
N SER A 76 -3.38 12.72 -4.43
CA SER A 76 -4.72 12.92 -3.86
C SER A 76 -4.81 12.63 -2.37
N MET A 77 -3.83 11.89 -1.84
CA MET A 77 -3.86 11.35 -0.48
C MET A 77 -4.08 12.45 0.56
N GLU A 78 -3.28 13.51 0.55
CA GLU A 78 -3.43 14.57 1.55
C GLU A 78 -4.83 15.19 1.52
N HIS A 79 -5.29 15.61 0.35
CA HIS A 79 -6.61 16.21 0.19
C HIS A 79 -7.69 15.30 0.79
N ILE A 80 -7.68 14.01 0.43
CA ILE A 80 -8.67 13.04 0.88
C ILE A 80 -8.56 12.80 2.40
N LEU A 81 -7.37 12.52 2.92
CA LEU A 81 -7.15 12.20 4.32
C LEU A 81 -7.40 13.41 5.25
N PHE A 82 -7.14 14.64 4.79
CA PHE A 82 -7.38 15.86 5.57
C PHE A 82 -8.82 16.40 5.46
N THR A 83 -9.65 15.87 4.56
CA THR A 83 -11.01 16.39 4.36
C THR A 83 -11.91 16.11 5.56
N VAL A 84 -11.84 14.90 6.12
CA VAL A 84 -12.76 14.39 7.15
C VAL A 84 -12.10 13.30 7.98
N ASP A 85 -12.63 13.06 9.18
CA ASP A 85 -12.26 11.91 9.98
C ASP A 85 -12.88 10.63 9.42
N TYR A 86 -12.14 9.53 9.43
CA TYR A 86 -12.60 8.23 8.94
C TYR A 86 -12.72 7.20 10.08
N PRO A 87 -13.78 7.26 10.91
CA PRO A 87 -13.84 6.49 12.16
C PRO A 87 -13.91 4.97 11.97
N GLN A 88 -14.29 4.49 10.78
CA GLN A 88 -14.42 3.06 10.45
C GLN A 88 -13.31 2.56 9.51
N LEU A 89 -12.35 3.41 9.15
CA LEU A 89 -11.29 3.06 8.21
C LEU A 89 -10.26 2.16 8.89
N TYR A 90 -10.22 0.90 8.46
CA TYR A 90 -9.22 -0.07 8.93
C TYR A 90 -8.33 -0.56 7.79
N SER A 91 -8.71 -0.32 6.53
CA SER A 91 -7.92 -0.70 5.36
C SER A 91 -7.50 0.51 4.53
N LEU A 92 -6.21 0.60 4.23
CA LEU A 92 -5.62 1.66 3.43
C LEU A 92 -4.72 1.06 2.36
N SER A 93 -4.92 1.50 1.13
CA SER A 93 -4.10 1.14 -0.01
C SER A 93 -3.45 2.40 -0.59
N LEU A 94 -2.12 2.49 -0.46
CA LEU A 94 -1.30 3.57 -0.99
C LEU A 94 -0.74 3.14 -2.34
N VAL A 95 -1.18 3.78 -3.42
CA VAL A 95 -0.88 3.38 -4.79
C VAL A 95 0.03 4.38 -5.50
N ASN A 96 1.02 3.88 -6.24
CA ASN A 96 1.93 4.69 -7.06
C ASN A 96 2.64 5.78 -6.24
N PHE A 97 3.11 5.44 -5.04
CA PHE A 97 3.86 6.36 -4.18
C PHE A 97 5.33 6.38 -4.55
N GLN A 98 5.97 7.55 -4.56
CA GLN A 98 7.42 7.67 -4.57
C GLN A 98 7.95 7.31 -3.18
N GLU A 99 9.07 6.58 -3.14
CA GLU A 99 9.64 6.04 -1.91
C GLU A 99 10.05 7.14 -0.93
N GLU A 100 10.70 8.21 -1.40
CA GLU A 100 11.14 9.31 -0.56
C GLU A 100 9.97 10.02 0.12
N ILE A 101 8.87 10.21 -0.61
CA ILE A 101 7.68 10.89 -0.12
C ILE A 101 6.96 10.01 0.90
N LEU A 102 6.80 8.72 0.62
CA LEU A 102 6.22 7.79 1.60
C LEU A 102 7.08 7.73 2.87
N PHE A 103 8.40 7.69 2.74
CA PHE A 103 9.32 7.74 3.87
C PHE A 103 9.15 9.02 4.70
N GLN A 104 9.03 10.19 4.06
CA GLN A 104 8.74 11.46 4.74
C GLN A 104 7.42 11.42 5.52
N TYR A 105 6.35 10.90 4.91
CA TYR A 105 5.05 10.78 5.61
C TYR A 105 5.11 9.84 6.81
N LEU A 106 5.89 8.75 6.72
CA LEU A 106 6.03 7.77 7.80
C LEU A 106 6.93 8.28 8.93
N THR A 107 7.93 9.11 8.63
CA THR A 107 8.88 9.62 9.62
C THR A 107 8.35 10.85 10.36
N GLY A 108 7.59 11.73 9.69
CA GLY A 108 7.02 12.93 10.29
C GLY A 108 5.71 12.71 11.07
N ASP A 109 5.25 13.77 11.73
CA ASP A 109 3.93 13.86 12.37
C ASP A 109 2.87 14.22 11.32
N SER A 110 2.55 13.26 10.46
CA SER A 110 1.52 13.41 9.43
C SER A 110 0.18 12.80 9.86
N ILE A 111 -0.92 13.20 9.23
CA ILE A 111 -2.22 12.53 9.44
C ILE A 111 -2.15 11.05 9.05
N LEU A 112 -1.35 10.72 8.03
CA LEU A 112 -1.08 9.34 7.63
C LEU A 112 -0.43 8.57 8.78
N HIS A 113 0.57 9.16 9.46
CA HIS A 113 1.20 8.56 10.63
C HIS A 113 0.17 8.23 11.73
N HIS A 114 -0.73 9.17 12.04
CA HIS A 114 -1.78 8.96 13.04
C HIS A 114 -2.75 7.83 12.65
N LEU A 115 -3.22 7.81 11.40
CA LEU A 115 -4.11 6.76 10.90
C LEU A 115 -3.45 5.37 10.96
N LEU A 116 -2.20 5.27 10.47
CA LEU A 116 -1.43 4.02 10.43
C LEU A 116 -1.14 3.46 11.82
N THR A 117 -0.86 4.31 12.80
CA THR A 117 -0.54 3.88 14.16
C THR A 117 -1.77 3.45 14.95
N GLN A 118 -2.93 4.07 14.70
CA GLN A 118 -4.09 3.91 15.57
C GLN A 118 -5.22 3.05 15.00
N GLN A 119 -5.43 3.03 13.68
CA GLN A 119 -6.67 2.50 13.10
C GLN A 119 -6.43 1.39 12.07
N ILE A 120 -5.38 1.53 11.25
CA ILE A 120 -5.17 0.64 10.11
C ILE A 120 -4.71 -0.76 10.58
N THR A 121 -5.48 -1.78 10.18
CA THR A 121 -5.16 -3.20 10.34
C THR A 121 -4.72 -3.83 9.02
N ASP A 122 -5.09 -3.23 7.89
CA ASP A 122 -4.85 -3.75 6.55
C ASP A 122 -4.18 -2.68 5.68
N LEU A 123 -2.89 -2.85 5.39
CA LEU A 123 -2.11 -1.89 4.62
C LEU A 123 -1.61 -2.52 3.33
N ASN A 124 -1.99 -1.93 2.20
CA ASN A 124 -1.40 -2.21 0.90
C ASN A 124 -0.53 -1.03 0.47
N ILE A 125 0.69 -1.30 0.04
CA ILE A 125 1.63 -0.28 -0.41
C ILE A 125 2.18 -0.71 -1.76
N ASP A 126 1.95 0.13 -2.76
CA ASP A 126 2.53 0.08 -4.08
C ASP A 126 3.42 1.32 -4.28
N VAL A 127 4.74 1.07 -4.31
CA VAL A 127 5.76 2.10 -4.49
C VAL A 127 6.22 2.11 -5.94
N SER A 128 6.05 3.26 -6.58
CA SER A 128 6.59 3.63 -7.88
C SER A 128 8.10 3.84 -7.80
N TYR A 129 8.82 3.46 -8.86
CA TYR A 129 10.28 3.56 -8.89
C TYR A 129 10.75 4.38 -10.07
N GLU A 130 11.58 5.37 -9.77
CA GLU A 130 12.36 6.09 -10.77
C GLU A 130 13.64 5.31 -11.06
N LEU A 131 13.94 5.11 -12.36
CA LEU A 131 14.90 4.12 -12.86
C LEU A 131 16.36 4.25 -12.37
N GLU A 132 16.69 5.26 -11.57
CA GLU A 132 18.08 5.67 -11.33
C GLU A 132 18.48 5.58 -9.85
N SER A 133 18.85 4.35 -9.42
CA SER A 133 19.83 4.06 -8.36
C SER A 133 19.53 4.49 -6.90
N LYS A 134 19.64 3.52 -5.97
CA LYS A 134 19.59 3.59 -4.47
C LYS A 134 18.28 3.21 -3.74
N SER A 135 17.23 2.77 -4.44
CA SER A 135 15.91 2.51 -3.82
C SER A 135 15.84 1.43 -2.74
N SER A 136 16.71 0.42 -2.75
CA SER A 136 16.54 -0.72 -1.83
C SER A 136 16.65 -0.33 -0.36
N LEU A 137 17.47 0.67 -0.02
CA LEU A 137 17.65 1.11 1.37
C LEU A 137 16.44 1.90 1.89
N ILE A 138 15.85 2.77 1.06
CA ILE A 138 14.69 3.57 1.44
C ILE A 138 13.48 2.65 1.63
N LEU A 139 13.23 1.72 0.70
CA LEU A 139 12.17 0.72 0.83
C LEU A 139 12.31 -0.15 2.08
N SER A 140 13.54 -0.58 2.40
CA SER A 140 13.82 -1.34 3.62
C SER A 140 13.51 -0.50 4.86
N SER A 141 13.87 0.78 4.85
CA SER A 141 13.57 1.71 5.94
C SER A 141 12.07 1.96 6.10
N ILE A 142 11.34 2.15 4.99
CA ILE A 142 9.88 2.27 4.97
C ILE A 142 9.23 1.03 5.60
N PHE A 143 9.66 -0.15 5.19
CA PHE A 143 9.12 -1.40 5.72
C PHE A 143 9.37 -1.53 7.23
N VAL A 144 10.58 -1.23 7.70
CA VAL A 144 10.91 -1.20 9.15
C VAL A 144 10.04 -0.18 9.89
N LEU A 145 9.83 1.01 9.33
CA LEU A 145 8.97 2.04 9.92
C LEU A 145 7.53 1.57 10.04
N ILE A 146 6.97 0.92 9.01
CA ILE A 146 5.63 0.36 9.05
C ILE A 146 5.51 -0.69 10.15
N LEU A 147 6.44 -1.64 10.22
CA LEU A 147 6.41 -2.69 11.22
C LEU A 147 6.57 -2.15 12.65
N SER A 148 7.37 -1.11 12.83
CA SER A 148 7.60 -0.52 14.17
C SER A 148 6.47 0.40 14.62
N LYS A 149 5.82 1.12 13.70
CA LYS A 149 4.79 2.12 14.02
C LYS A 149 3.38 1.56 13.99
N CYS A 150 3.06 0.64 13.08
CA CYS A 150 1.69 0.14 12.89
C CYS A 150 1.40 -1.03 13.84
N GLN A 151 1.17 -0.73 15.12
CA GLN A 151 1.01 -1.73 16.18
C GLN A 151 -0.22 -2.65 16.01
N ARG A 152 -1.22 -2.19 15.26
CA ARG A 152 -2.47 -2.92 14.99
C ARG A 152 -2.46 -3.64 13.64
N LEU A 153 -1.36 -3.56 12.89
CA LEU A 153 -1.29 -4.07 11.53
C LEU A 153 -1.36 -5.61 11.51
N ILE A 154 -2.44 -6.14 10.95
CA ILE A 154 -2.71 -7.59 10.81
C ILE A 154 -2.23 -8.07 9.45
N ASN A 155 -2.51 -7.29 8.40
CA ASN A 155 -2.21 -7.63 7.02
C ASN A 155 -1.36 -6.54 6.38
N LEU A 156 -0.18 -6.91 5.90
CA LEU A 156 0.71 -6.03 5.13
C LEU A 156 0.93 -6.62 3.75
N ASN A 157 0.64 -5.85 2.72
CA ASN A 157 0.95 -6.18 1.34
C ASN A 157 1.85 -5.10 0.77
N PHE A 158 3.14 -5.41 0.73
CA PHE A 158 4.20 -4.56 0.25
C PHE A 158 4.68 -5.08 -1.11
N CYS A 159 3.84 -4.92 -2.12
CA CYS A 159 4.11 -5.36 -3.47
C CYS A 159 3.65 -4.29 -4.45
N GLN A 160 4.42 -4.11 -5.52
CA GLN A 160 3.92 -3.40 -6.68
C GLN A 160 2.68 -4.12 -7.21
N LEU A 161 1.52 -3.46 -7.16
CA LEU A 161 0.25 -4.00 -7.63
C LEU A 161 0.14 -3.87 -9.14
N PHE A 162 0.80 -2.84 -9.72
CA PHE A 162 0.63 -2.46 -11.13
C PHE A 162 1.91 -2.45 -11.98
N SER A 163 3.06 -2.90 -11.46
CA SER A 163 4.34 -2.90 -12.20
C SER A 163 4.91 -4.30 -12.42
N ASP A 164 5.40 -4.56 -13.63
CA ASP A 164 6.12 -5.79 -14.01
C ASP A 164 7.51 -5.89 -13.32
N ARG A 165 8.03 -4.79 -12.77
CA ARG A 165 9.38 -4.70 -12.20
C ARG A 165 9.39 -4.79 -10.68
N LYS A 166 9.18 -5.99 -10.14
CA LYS A 166 9.22 -6.24 -8.68
C LYS A 166 10.55 -5.78 -8.07
N ILE A 167 10.50 -4.73 -7.25
CA ILE A 167 11.67 -4.26 -6.51
C ILE A 167 11.79 -5.06 -5.22
N PRO A 168 12.91 -5.76 -5.04
CA PRO A 168 13.12 -6.53 -3.83
C PRO A 168 13.46 -5.63 -2.64
N ILE A 169 12.95 -5.98 -1.46
CA ILE A 169 13.42 -5.43 -0.18
C ILE A 169 14.64 -6.22 0.29
N CYS A 170 15.68 -5.51 0.75
CA CYS A 170 16.87 -6.07 1.36
C CYS A 170 16.68 -6.15 2.89
N ILE A 171 16.64 -7.35 3.47
CA ILE A 171 16.20 -7.54 4.87
C ILE A 171 17.37 -7.72 5.85
N TYR A 172 18.59 -7.89 5.34
CA TYR A 172 19.77 -8.15 6.15
C TYR A 172 20.23 -6.98 7.06
N GLU A 173 19.65 -5.77 6.93
CA GLU A 173 20.01 -4.59 7.74
C GLU A 173 19.03 -4.26 8.87
N PHE A 174 18.09 -5.16 9.18
CA PHE A 174 17.06 -4.87 10.18
C PHE A 174 17.65 -4.76 11.60
N PRO A 175 17.35 -3.68 12.35
CA PRO A 175 17.76 -3.57 13.74
C PRO A 175 17.15 -4.68 14.57
N SER A 176 17.97 -5.30 15.42
CA SER A 176 17.70 -6.52 16.19
C SER A 176 16.35 -6.54 16.93
N THR A 177 15.44 -7.42 16.52
CA THR A 177 14.30 -8.05 17.24
C THR A 177 13.26 -7.20 18.00
N SER A 178 13.53 -5.95 18.39
CA SER A 178 12.63 -5.16 19.25
C SER A 178 11.61 -4.30 18.49
N CYS A 179 11.74 -4.17 17.18
CA CYS A 179 10.99 -3.21 16.36
C CYS A 179 9.88 -3.82 15.49
N ILE A 180 9.42 -5.03 15.80
CA ILE A 180 8.62 -5.81 14.86
C ILE A 180 7.19 -5.96 15.37
N SER A 181 6.22 -5.54 14.53
CA SER A 181 4.79 -5.58 14.84
C SER A 181 4.39 -6.92 15.44
N SER A 182 3.77 -6.85 16.62
CA SER A 182 3.30 -8.00 17.37
C SER A 182 1.94 -8.53 16.89
N THR A 183 1.33 -7.91 15.87
CA THR A 183 -0.03 -8.28 15.41
C THR A 183 -0.06 -8.76 13.96
N LEU A 184 1.06 -8.65 13.23
CA LEU A 184 1.11 -9.02 11.83
C LEU A 184 0.95 -10.54 11.65
N THR A 185 -0.13 -10.94 10.98
CA THR A 185 -0.43 -12.36 10.69
C THR A 185 -0.28 -12.72 9.22
N LYS A 186 -0.35 -11.74 8.32
CA LYS A 186 -0.17 -11.94 6.88
C LYS A 186 0.79 -10.89 6.33
N LEU A 187 1.81 -11.37 5.62
CA LEU A 187 2.76 -10.54 4.91
C LEU A 187 2.82 -10.98 3.45
N LYS A 188 2.68 -10.03 2.53
CA LYS A 188 2.98 -10.20 1.12
C LYS A 188 4.10 -9.22 0.74
N ILE A 189 5.19 -9.72 0.14
CA ILE A 189 6.41 -8.93 -0.08
C ILE A 189 7.21 -9.44 -1.29
N ASN A 190 7.89 -8.52 -1.97
CA ASN A 190 8.93 -8.85 -2.97
C ASN A 190 10.31 -8.82 -2.31
N VAL A 191 11.12 -9.86 -2.49
CA VAL A 191 12.46 -9.97 -1.85
C VAL A 191 13.54 -10.32 -2.87
N GLU A 192 14.78 -9.97 -2.54
CA GLU A 192 15.92 -10.17 -3.45
C GLU A 192 16.32 -11.63 -3.43
N LYS A 193 16.53 -12.15 -2.22
CA LYS A 193 17.03 -13.49 -1.96
C LYS A 193 16.06 -14.24 -1.05
N PHE A 194 16.03 -15.56 -1.20
CA PHE A 194 15.22 -16.41 -0.33
C PHE A 194 15.65 -16.31 1.15
N ASP A 195 16.94 -16.10 1.43
CA ASP A 195 17.46 -16.00 2.80
C ASP A 195 16.85 -14.81 3.59
N ASP A 196 16.48 -13.72 2.91
CA ASP A 196 15.78 -12.58 3.52
C ASP A 196 14.43 -13.02 4.13
N CYS A 197 13.78 -14.03 3.55
CA CYS A 197 12.52 -14.58 4.04
C CYS A 197 12.71 -15.33 5.36
N LEU A 198 13.81 -16.07 5.50
CA LEU A 198 14.11 -16.82 6.71
C LEU A 198 14.30 -15.87 7.90
N TYR A 199 14.87 -14.69 7.66
CA TYR A 199 14.95 -13.64 8.67
C TYR A 199 13.56 -13.16 9.09
N LEU A 200 12.67 -12.85 8.14
CA LEU A 200 11.29 -12.41 8.44
C LEU A 200 10.52 -13.42 9.29
N ILE A 201 10.55 -14.70 8.90
CA ILE A 201 9.84 -15.79 9.59
C ILE A 201 10.30 -15.90 11.06
N ARG A 202 11.61 -15.76 11.30
CA ARG A 202 12.16 -15.87 12.65
C ARG A 202 11.72 -14.73 13.56
N ASN A 203 11.51 -13.54 12.99
CA ASN A 203 11.28 -12.34 13.77
C ASN A 203 9.79 -11.96 13.88
N LEU A 204 8.96 -12.34 12.91
CA LEU A 204 7.50 -12.10 12.92
C LEU A 204 6.76 -13.27 13.57
N LYS A 205 6.73 -13.30 14.92
CA LYS A 205 6.23 -14.44 15.72
C LYS A 205 4.78 -14.87 15.41
N TYR A 206 3.94 -13.95 14.97
CA TYR A 206 2.52 -14.20 14.71
C TYR A 206 2.19 -14.40 13.23
N LEU A 207 3.23 -14.41 12.37
CA LEU A 207 3.05 -14.56 10.94
C LEU A 207 2.54 -15.97 10.63
N SER A 208 1.28 -16.05 10.23
CA SER A 208 0.63 -17.30 9.80
C SER A 208 0.71 -17.50 8.28
N THR A 209 0.77 -16.40 7.53
CA THR A 209 0.76 -16.40 6.07
C THR A 209 1.85 -15.50 5.54
N LEU A 210 2.75 -16.07 4.74
CA LEU A 210 3.81 -15.34 4.06
C LEU A 210 3.75 -15.62 2.56
N ILE A 211 3.48 -14.58 1.77
CA ILE A 211 3.43 -14.64 0.31
C ILE A 211 4.65 -13.88 -0.20
N ILE A 212 5.54 -14.58 -0.89
CA ILE A 212 6.80 -13.99 -1.35
C ILE A 212 6.90 -14.14 -2.85
N ASP A 213 7.30 -13.05 -3.49
CA ASP A 213 7.85 -13.07 -4.83
C ASP A 213 9.36 -12.87 -4.76
N VAL A 214 10.13 -13.91 -5.09
CA VAL A 214 11.59 -13.89 -5.06
C VAL A 214 12.12 -13.53 -6.44
N LYS A 215 12.98 -12.52 -6.53
CA LYS A 215 13.59 -12.11 -7.81
C LYS A 215 14.62 -13.14 -8.30
N GLU A 216 15.50 -13.61 -7.41
CA GLU A 216 16.55 -14.58 -7.76
C GLU A 216 16.57 -15.76 -6.79
N ILE A 217 16.38 -16.96 -7.34
CA ILE A 217 16.64 -18.21 -6.61
C ILE A 217 17.98 -18.74 -7.08
N LEU A 218 19.05 -18.34 -6.39
CA LEU A 218 20.38 -18.93 -6.60
C LEU A 218 20.39 -20.32 -5.97
N LEU A 219 20.09 -21.35 -6.76
CA LEU A 219 20.35 -22.73 -6.36
C LEU A 219 21.87 -22.88 -6.26
N SER A 220 22.38 -23.06 -5.04
CA SER A 220 23.80 -23.30 -4.80
C SER A 220 24.27 -24.40 -5.74
N SER A 221 25.17 -24.08 -6.66
CA SER A 221 25.77 -25.03 -7.59
C SER A 221 26.79 -25.90 -6.85
N SER A 222 26.33 -26.67 -5.87
CA SER A 222 27.13 -27.60 -5.07
C SER A 222 27.36 -28.93 -5.79
N ASP A 223 26.72 -29.17 -6.94
CA ASP A 223 26.81 -30.44 -7.69
C ASP A 223 27.57 -30.37 -9.03
N ARG A 224 28.17 -29.22 -9.40
CA ARG A 224 28.90 -29.12 -10.69
C ARG A 224 30.39 -29.50 -10.62
N ASN A 225 30.93 -29.88 -9.47
CA ASN A 225 32.35 -30.23 -9.33
C ASN A 225 32.68 -31.73 -9.28
N ASN A 226 31.75 -32.65 -9.60
CA ASN A 226 32.01 -34.09 -9.50
C ASN A 226 32.12 -34.89 -10.81
N LYS A 227 32.21 -34.26 -12.00
CA LYS A 227 32.49 -34.99 -13.24
C LYS A 227 33.22 -34.17 -14.31
N VAL A 228 34.52 -33.92 -14.18
CA VAL A 228 35.51 -34.04 -15.29
C VAL A 228 36.89 -34.26 -14.67
N ASN A 229 37.13 -35.48 -14.17
CA ASN A 229 38.47 -36.06 -14.05
C ASN A 229 38.27 -37.57 -14.12
N ARG A 230 38.00 -38.06 -15.32
CA ARG A 230 38.18 -39.48 -15.68
C ARG A 230 38.83 -39.52 -17.06
N ASN A 231 40.12 -39.82 -16.99
CA ASN A 231 41.03 -40.37 -18.01
C ASN A 231 41.47 -39.44 -19.13
#